data_AF-A0A3D0PMF2-F1
#
_entry.id   AF-A0A3D0PMF2-F1
#
_cell.length_a   1.000
_cell.length_b   1.000
_cell.length_c   1.000
_cell.angle_alpha   90.00
_cell.angle_beta   90.00
_cell.angle_gamma   90.00
#
_symmetry.space_group_name_H-M   'P 1'
#
loop_
_entity.id
_entity.type
_entity.pdbx_description
1 polymer ?
#
loop_
_entity_poly.entity_id
_entity_poly.type
_entity_poly.pdbx_seq_one_letter_code
_entity_poly.pdbx_strand_id
1 'polypeptide(L)' 'MQTLIIYDSEGYIISQMSGDVREPVGIPFMWVEVPEGKRIVSINPETNEPIFEDLPVPEIQQLRDQVDASNVAMAQMLGM' A
#
# COMPACT_ATOMS: atom_id res chain seq x y z
N MET A 1 1.69 -5.13 11.92
CA MET A 1 2.86 -4.35 12.37
C MET A 1 2.42 -2.89 12.40
N GLN A 2 2.51 -2.20 13.54
CA GLN A 2 2.03 -0.81 13.63
C GLN A 2 3.06 0.15 13.03
N THR A 3 2.57 1.12 12.26
CA THR A 3 3.36 2.17 11.62
C THR A 3 2.90 3.52 12.16
N LEU A 4 3.84 4.33 12.60
CA LEU A 4 3.61 5.72 12.99
C LEU A 4 3.53 6.57 11.73
N ILE A 5 2.41 7.24 11.54
CA ILE A 5 2.13 8.14 10.42
C ILE A 5 2.11 9.57 10.94
N ILE A 6 2.91 10.44 10.32
CA ILE A 6 2.91 11.88 10.56
C ILE A 6 2.30 12.55 9.34
N TYR A 7 1.36 13.46 9.55
CA TYR A 7 0.59 14.10 8.49
C TYR A 7 0.30 15.56 8.81
N ASP A 8 -0.04 16.35 7.77
CA ASP A 8 -0.47 17.74 7.94
C ASP A 8 -2.00 17.85 8.12
N SER A 9 -2.49 19.10 8.22
CA SER A 9 -3.91 19.39 8.39
C SER A 9 -4.79 19.03 7.18
N GLU A 10 -4.19 18.82 6.01
CA GLU A 10 -4.91 18.40 4.79
C GLU A 10 -4.93 16.87 4.66
N GLY A 11 -4.27 16.16 5.57
CA GLY A 11 -4.19 14.71 5.56
C GLY A 11 -3.06 14.16 4.69
N TYR A 12 -2.15 15.01 4.21
CA TYR A 12 -0.99 14.58 3.45
C TYR A 12 0.04 13.92 4.37
N ILE A 13 0.54 12.75 3.97
CA ILE A 13 1.52 12.00 4.76
C ILE A 13 2.91 12.60 4.57
N ILE A 14 3.47 13.10 5.66
CA ILE A 14 4.82 13.68 5.71
C ILE A 14 5.86 12.58 5.98
N SER A 15 5.54 11.65 6.87
CA SER A 15 6.47 10.59 7.27
C SER A 15 5.76 9.32 7.71
N GLN A 16 6.39 8.18 7.44
CA GLN A 16 5.96 6.86 7.89
C GLN A 16 7.14 6.16 8.55
N MET A 17 6.95 5.68 9.78
CA MET A 17 8.01 5.07 10.57
C MET A 17 7.52 3.78 11.21
N SER A 18 8.37 2.76 11.28
CA SER A 18 8.04 1.48 11.91
C SER A 18 9.08 1.12 12.96
N GLY A 19 8.68 0.34 13.96
CA GLY A 19 9.54 -0.10 15.05
C GLY A 19 9.40 0.77 16.31
N ASP A 20 10.44 0.79 17.13
CA ASP A 20 10.47 1.55 18.37
C ASP A 20 10.86 3.01 18.10
N VAL A 21 9.85 3.80 17.73
CA VAL A 21 10.00 5.21 17.35
C VAL A 21 9.25 6.09 18.34
N ARG A 22 9.86 7.24 18.66
CA ARG A 22 9.29 8.19 19.60
C ARG A 22 8.09 8.93 18.98
N GLU A 23 7.01 9.06 19.75
CA GLU A 23 5.87 9.88 19.38
C GLU A 23 6.23 11.37 19.26
N PRO A 24 5.84 12.03 18.16
CA PRO A 24 6.04 13.45 17.99
C PRO A 24 5.24 14.28 19.00
N VAL A 25 5.77 15.45 19.34
CA VAL A 25 5.07 16.43 20.19
C VAL A 25 4.80 17.68 19.36
N GLY A 26 3.53 18.08 19.29
CA GLY A 26 3.12 19.32 18.61
C GLY A 26 2.84 19.18 17.11
N ILE A 27 2.93 17.98 16.53
CA ILE A 27 2.51 17.70 15.14
C ILE A 27 1.52 16.53 15.12
N PRO A 28 0.52 16.53 14.21
CA PRO A 28 -0.43 15.43 14.09
C PRO A 28 0.25 14.10 13.75
N PHE A 29 -0.15 13.04 14.45
CA PHE A 29 0.32 11.69 14.19
C PHE A 29 -0.73 10.64 14.54
N MET A 30 -0.59 9.45 13.96
CA MET A 30 -1.44 8.29 14.20
C MET A 30 -0.66 6.99 14.09
N TRP A 31 -0.94 6.05 14.97
CA TRP A 31 -0.53 4.65 14.80
C TRP A 31 -1.53 3.92 13.90
N VAL A 32 -1.04 3.38 12.78
CA VAL A 32 -1.86 2.68 11.80
C VAL A 32 -1.37 1.26 11.65
N GLU A 33 -2.29 0.30 11.68
CA GLU A 33 -2.03 -1.05 11.19
C GLU A 33 -2.36 -1.09 9.69
N VAL A 34 -1.33 -1.23 8.85
CA VAL A 34 -1.51 -1.30 7.41
C VAL A 34 -1.90 -2.73 7.02
N PRO A 35 -3.06 -2.94 6.38
CA PRO A 35 -3.47 -4.26 5.90
C PRO A 35 -2.46 -4.84 4.91
N GLU A 36 -2.34 -6.17 4.88
CA GLU A 36 -1.51 -6.85 3.90
C GLU A 36 -1.96 -6.51 2.47
N GLY A 37 -1.00 -6.31 1.57
CA GLY A 37 -1.29 -5.97 0.18
C GLY A 37 -1.72 -4.53 -0.06
N LYS A 38 -1.78 -3.68 0.98
CA LYS A 38 -2.17 -2.26 0.86
C LYS A 38 -1.03 -1.32 1.26
N ARG A 39 -1.12 -0.08 0.79
CA ARG A 39 -0.35 1.05 1.32
C ARG A 39 -1.27 2.18 1.73
N ILE A 40 -0.87 2.91 2.78
CA ILE A 40 -1.55 4.12 3.21
C ILE A 40 -1.17 5.28 2.26
N VAL A 41 -2.15 6.10 1.88
CA VAL A 41 -1.95 7.23 0.95
C VAL A 41 -2.19 8.59 1.57
N SER A 42 -3.17 8.69 2.47
CA SER A 42 -3.55 9.92 3.15
C SER A 42 -4.33 9.61 4.42
N ILE A 43 -4.55 10.63 5.25
CA ILE A 43 -5.49 10.62 6.36
C ILE A 43 -6.70 11.47 5.96
N ASN A 44 -7.92 11.01 6.22
CA ASN A 44 -9.10 11.85 6.06
C ASN A 44 -9.09 12.94 7.14
N PRO A 45 -9.00 14.24 6.79
CA PRO A 45 -8.94 15.31 7.80
C PRO A 45 -10.25 15.50 8.57
N GLU A 46 -11.38 15.03 8.05
CA GLU A 46 -12.69 15.15 8.72
C GLU A 46 -12.93 14.02 9.74
N THR A 47 -12.62 12.78 9.36
CA THR A 47 -12.86 11.59 10.20
C THR A 47 -11.63 11.16 11.00
N ASN A 48 -10.45 11.69 10.64
CA ASN A 48 -9.16 11.27 11.17
C ASN A 48 -8.93 9.76 10.96
N GLU A 49 -9.29 9.23 9.79
CA GLU A 49 -9.13 7.82 9.43
C GLU A 49 -8.11 7.63 8.29
N PRO A 50 -7.31 6.55 8.31
CA PRO A 50 -6.36 6.27 7.24
C PRO A 50 -7.06 5.81 5.96
N ILE A 51 -6.63 6.35 4.82
CA ILE A 51 -7.07 5.94 3.49
C ILE A 51 -5.98 5.04 2.90
N PHE A 52 -6.39 3.88 2.39
CA PHE A 52 -5.51 2.87 1.82
C PHE A 52 -5.80 2.64 0.34
N GLU A 53 -4.76 2.28 -0.40
CA GLU A 53 -4.87 1.75 -1.75
C GLU A 53 -4.14 0.41 -1.87
N ASP A 54 -4.46 -0.35 -2.91
CA ASP A 54 -3.80 -1.61 -3.18
C ASP A 54 -2.36 -1.38 -3.66
N LEU A 55 -1.44 -2.23 -3.20
CA LEU A 55 -0.07 -2.20 -3.68
C LEU A 55 -0.05 -2.47 -5.19
N PRO A 56 0.71 -1.67 -5.97
CA PRO A 56 0.84 -1.94 -7.39
C PRO A 56 1.44 -3.34 -7.58
N VAL A 57 0.82 -4.12 -8.47
CA VAL A 57 1.35 -5.43 -8.84
C VAL A 57 2.77 -5.23 -9.39
N PRO A 58 3.79 -5.91 -8.85
CA PRO A 58 5.15 -5.77 -9.35
C PRO A 58 5.22 -6.08 -10.84
N GLU A 59 5.96 -5.29 -11.61
CA GLU A 59 6.08 -5.46 -13.07
C GLU A 59 6.52 -6.87 -13.47
N ILE A 60 7.42 -7.49 -12.68
CA ILE A 60 7.85 -8.88 -12.87
C ILE A 60 6.67 -9.86 -12.76
N GLN A 61 5.76 -9.63 -11.81
CA GLN A 61 4.58 -10.47 -11.67
C GLN A 61 3.63 -10.26 -12.85
N GLN A 62 3.42 -9.01 -13.29
CA GLN A 62 2.63 -8.72 -14.48
C GLN A 62 3.20 -9.40 -15.74
N LEU A 63 4.53 -9.42 -15.90
CA LEU A 63 5.21 -10.10 -17.00
C LEU A 63 5.05 -11.62 -16.93
N ARG A 64 5.15 -12.22 -15.74
CA ARG A 64 4.90 -13.66 -15.55
C ARG A 64 3.48 -14.03 -15.91
N ASP A 65 2.50 -13.26 -15.41
CA ASP A 65 1.09 -13.49 -15.70
C ASP A 65 0.80 -13.38 -17.21
N GLN A 66 1.46 -12.45 -17.91
CA GLN A 66 1.37 -12.34 -19.37
C GLN A 66 1.97 -13.55 -20.09
N VAL A 67 3.15 -14.03 -19.67
CA VAL A 67 3.79 -15.23 -20.25
C VAL A 67 2.93 -16.46 -20.01
N ASP A 68 2.40 -16.63 -18.80
CA ASP A 68 1.54 -17.77 -18.45
C ASP A 68 0.23 -17.73 -19.24
N ALA A 69 -0.41 -16.57 -19.36
CA ALA A 69 -1.59 -16.40 -20.20
C ALA A 69 -1.31 -16.72 -21.68
N SER A 70 -0.13 -16.29 -22.19
CA SER A 70 0.29 -16.60 -23.56
C SER A 70 0.54 -18.10 -23.75
N ASN A 71 1.18 -18.77 -22.80
CA ASN A 71 1.43 -20.21 -22.81
C ASN A 71 0.14 -21.02 -22.80
N VAL A 72 -0.83 -20.62 -21.96
CA VAL A 72 -2.16 -21.25 -21.91
C VAL A 72 -2.89 -21.07 -23.24
N ALA A 73 -2.87 -19.87 -23.84
CA ALA A 73 -3.49 -19.64 -25.14
C ALA A 73 -2.82 -20.47 -26.24
N MET A 74 -1.49 -20.60 -26.23
CA MET A 74 -0.76 -21.46 -27.15
C MET A 74 -1.11 -22.94 -26.98
N ALA A 75 -1.18 -23.45 -25.75
CA ALA A 75 -1.56 -24.83 -25.46
C ALA A 75 -2.97 -25.16 -25.99
N GLN A 76 -3.94 -24.26 -25.73
CA GLN A 76 -5.31 -24.39 -26.24
C GLN A 76 -5.37 -24.42 -27.78
N MET A 77 -4.60 -23.57 -28.46
CA MET A 77 -4.53 -23.58 -29.93
C MET A 77 -3.89 -24.85 -30.48
N LEU A 78 -2.93 -25.42 -29.75
CA LEU A 78 -2.24 -26.67 -30.13
C LEU A 78 -3.04 -27.93 -29.73
N GLY A 79 -4.20 -27.79 -29.09
CA GLY A 79 -5.04 -28.91 -28.66
C GLY A 79 -4.41 -29.76 -27.55
N MET A 80 -3.49 -29.18 -26.77
CA MET A 80 -2.82 -29.80 -25.61
C MET A 80 -3.47 -29.39 -24.31
#